data_AF-A0A937QS86-F1
#
_entry.id   AF-A0A937QS86-F1
#
_cell.length_a   1.000
_cell.length_b   1.000
_cell.length_c   1.000
_cell.angle_alpha   90.00
_cell.angle_beta   90.00
_cell.angle_gamma   90.00
#
_symmetry.space_group_name_H-M   'P 1'
#
loop_
_entity.id
_entity.type
_entity.pdbx_description
1 polymer ?
#
loop_
_entity_poly.entity_id
_entity_poly.type
_entity_poly.pdbx_seq_one_letter_code
_entity_poly.pdbx_strand_id
1 'polypeptide(L)'
;MAKVVEQIEDEDLVLRARTQADALGRLYELYYERIFRFCVYRLFNKEIAEDVTSTVFLQVARGIRSFKGQSQQDFRNWLYVIAANQANAYIRKTSRRKKLLAEAARSMRTFESSEEAPRAGLAETLRGYLETKAETPDHCNAEVL
;
A
#
# COMPACT_ATOMS: atom_id res chain seq x y z
N MET A 1 -20.91 -24.59 -27.75
CA MET A 1 -22.06 -23.66 -27.72
C MET A 1 -21.69 -22.51 -26.80
N ALA A 2 -21.82 -21.22 -27.11
CA ALA A 2 -22.02 -20.48 -28.34
C ALA A 2 -21.53 -19.06 -28.02
N LYS A 3 -20.51 -18.58 -28.74
CA LYS A 3 -20.42 -17.18 -29.11
C LYS A 3 -19.58 -17.15 -30.40
N VAL A 4 -20.30 -17.36 -31.50
CA VAL A 4 -19.94 -16.76 -32.78
C VAL A 4 -19.99 -15.26 -32.50
N VAL A 5 -18.91 -14.70 -31.97
CA VAL A 5 -18.80 -13.27 -31.69
C VAL A 5 -18.68 -12.63 -33.05
N GLU A 6 -19.75 -11.99 -33.50
CA GLU A 6 -19.80 -10.90 -34.48
C GLU A 6 -18.41 -10.55 -35.03
N GLN A 7 -18.01 -11.20 -36.12
CA GLN A 7 -16.70 -11.03 -36.76
C GLN A 7 -16.71 -9.87 -37.77
N ILE A 8 -17.68 -8.95 -37.74
CA ILE A 8 -17.81 -7.94 -38.80
C ILE A 8 -18.06 -6.54 -38.21
N GLU A 9 -17.19 -5.60 -38.63
CA GLU A 9 -17.18 -4.13 -38.50
C GLU A 9 -16.32 -3.44 -37.41
N ASP A 10 -15.19 -4.03 -37.01
CA ASP A 10 -14.38 -3.54 -35.87
C ASP A 10 -13.09 -2.80 -36.23
N GLU A 11 -12.93 -2.35 -37.48
CA GLU A 11 -11.72 -1.65 -37.93
C GLU A 11 -11.55 -0.28 -37.25
N ASP A 12 -12.66 0.30 -36.76
CA ASP A 12 -12.67 1.61 -36.11
C ASP A 12 -13.22 1.66 -34.67
N LEU A 13 -13.22 0.52 -33.95
CA LEU A 13 -13.73 0.48 -32.57
C LEU A 13 -13.00 1.45 -31.63
N VAL A 14 -11.69 1.64 -31.87
CA VAL A 14 -10.85 2.53 -31.07
C VAL A 14 -11.20 4.00 -31.27
N LEU A 15 -11.45 4.47 -32.51
CA LEU A 15 -11.83 5.86 -32.70
C LEU A 15 -13.25 6.12 -32.19
N ARG A 16 -14.18 5.18 -32.39
CA ARG A 16 -15.54 5.29 -31.84
C ARG A 16 -15.56 5.35 -30.32
N ALA A 17 -14.72 4.58 -29.64
CA ALA A 17 -14.62 4.59 -28.17
C ALA A 17 -14.18 5.94 -27.58
N ARG A 18 -13.68 6.86 -28.40
CA ARG A 18 -13.35 8.23 -27.96
C ARG A 18 -14.60 9.04 -27.65
N THR A 19 -15.71 8.79 -28.34
CA THR A 19 -16.94 9.58 -28.22
C THR A 19 -18.14 8.75 -27.75
N GLN A 20 -18.17 7.45 -28.05
CA GLN A 20 -19.28 6.54 -27.75
C GLN A 20 -18.95 5.62 -26.57
N ALA A 21 -19.79 5.65 -25.53
CA ALA A 21 -19.62 4.82 -24.34
C ALA A 21 -19.75 3.32 -24.66
N ASP A 22 -20.67 2.95 -25.56
CA ASP A 22 -20.88 1.55 -25.94
C ASP A 22 -19.65 0.93 -26.60
N ALA A 23 -18.97 1.69 -27.47
CA ALA A 23 -17.72 1.26 -28.09
C ALA A 23 -16.60 1.08 -27.05
N LEU A 24 -16.53 1.95 -26.04
CA LEU A 24 -15.61 1.77 -24.93
C LEU A 24 -15.94 0.52 -24.09
N GLY A 25 -17.23 0.24 -23.87
CA GLY A 25 -17.70 -0.99 -23.23
C GLY A 25 -17.26 -2.25 -23.97
N ARG A 26 -17.37 -2.25 -25.31
CA ARG A 26 -16.87 -3.35 -26.16
C ARG A 26 -15.36 -3.53 -26.04
N LEU A 27 -14.58 -2.45 -26.01
CA LEU A 27 -13.13 -2.53 -25.74
C LEU A 27 -12.85 -3.10 -24.34
N TYR A 28 -13.63 -2.72 -23.33
CA TYR A 28 -13.49 -3.29 -21.99
C TYR A 28 -13.69 -4.81 -22.03
N GLU A 29 -14.78 -5.31 -22.63
CA GLU A 29 -15.05 -6.75 -22.73
C GLU A 29 -13.92 -7.51 -23.45
N LEU A 30 -13.37 -6.92 -24.52
CA LEU A 30 -12.31 -7.53 -25.33
C LEU A 30 -10.96 -7.66 -24.59
N TYR A 31 -10.66 -6.72 -23.71
CA TYR A 31 -9.34 -6.64 -23.07
C TYR A 31 -9.34 -6.94 -21.57
N TYR A 32 -10.50 -6.94 -20.90
CA TYR A 32 -10.59 -7.12 -19.45
C TYR A 32 -9.85 -8.36 -18.97
N GLU A 33 -10.19 -9.52 -19.53
CA GLU A 33 -9.61 -10.80 -19.11
C GLU A 33 -8.08 -10.86 -19.37
N ARG A 34 -7.61 -10.20 -20.44
CA ARG A 34 -6.18 -10.15 -20.78
C ARG A 34 -5.39 -9.28 -19.80
N ILE A 35 -5.93 -8.11 -19.44
CA ILE A 35 -5.31 -7.21 -18.48
C ILE A 35 -5.39 -7.76 -17.07
N PHE A 36 -6.52 -8.36 -16.70
CA PHE A 36 -6.67 -9.03 -15.41
C PHE A 36 -5.63 -10.13 -15.23
N ARG A 37 -5.47 -11.03 -16.22
CA ARG A 37 -4.42 -12.08 -16.19
C ARG A 37 -3.02 -11.50 -16.08
N PHE A 38 -2.73 -10.43 -16.82
CA PHE A 38 -1.46 -9.73 -16.73
C PHE A 38 -1.20 -9.18 -15.31
N CYS A 39 -2.19 -8.54 -14.70
CA CYS A 39 -2.10 -8.03 -13.33
C CYS A 39 -1.93 -9.16 -12.30
N VAL A 40 -2.65 -10.27 -12.44
CA VAL A 40 -2.50 -11.45 -11.58
C VAL A 40 -1.08 -12.00 -11.66
N TYR A 41 -0.55 -12.18 -12.87
CA TYR A 41 0.82 -12.65 -13.08
C TYR A 41 1.86 -11.71 -12.46
N ARG A 42 1.60 -10.39 -12.50
CA ARG A 42 2.55 -9.40 -11.98
C ARG A 42 2.49 -9.21 -10.47
N LEU A 43 1.34 -9.41 -9.85
CA LEU A 43 1.07 -9.07 -8.45
C LEU A 43 0.93 -10.28 -7.53
N PHE A 44 0.75 -11.49 -8.09
CA PHE A 44 0.59 -12.75 -7.37
C PHE A 44 -0.54 -12.75 -6.32
N ASN A 45 -1.50 -11.83 -6.46
CA ASN A 45 -2.68 -11.73 -5.61
C ASN A 45 -3.88 -11.33 -6.48
N LYS A 46 -4.94 -12.15 -6.44
CA LYS A 46 -6.12 -11.99 -7.28
C LYS A 46 -6.94 -10.75 -6.93
N GLU A 47 -7.20 -10.52 -5.65
CA GLU A 47 -8.01 -9.39 -5.16
C GLU A 47 -7.33 -8.06 -5.51
N ILE A 48 -6.02 -7.96 -5.25
CA ILE A 48 -5.24 -6.78 -5.60
C ILE A 48 -5.21 -6.59 -7.13
N ALA A 49 -5.10 -7.68 -7.89
CA ALA A 49 -5.11 -7.59 -9.35
C ALA A 49 -6.45 -7.08 -9.89
N GLU A 50 -7.56 -7.43 -9.25
CA GLU A 50 -8.91 -6.93 -9.60
C GLU A 50 -9.02 -5.41 -9.37
N ASP A 51 -8.57 -4.93 -8.21
CA ASP A 51 -8.51 -3.50 -7.89
C ASP A 51 -7.63 -2.71 -8.86
N VAL A 52 -6.45 -3.25 -9.16
CA VAL A 52 -5.51 -2.63 -10.11
C VAL A 52 -6.11 -2.62 -11.51
N THR A 53 -6.74 -3.71 -11.94
CA THR A 53 -7.42 -3.78 -13.26
C THR A 53 -8.53 -2.74 -13.37
N SER A 54 -9.35 -2.60 -12.34
CA SER A 54 -10.39 -1.56 -12.27
C SER A 54 -9.78 -0.17 -12.42
N THR A 55 -8.66 0.09 -11.72
CA THR A 55 -7.93 1.35 -11.83
C THR A 55 -7.39 1.59 -13.24
N VAL A 56 -6.89 0.55 -13.92
CA VAL A 56 -6.42 0.63 -15.31
C VAL A 56 -7.54 1.09 -16.23
N PHE A 57 -8.72 0.45 -16.18
CA PHE A 57 -9.83 0.80 -17.06
C PHE A 57 -10.43 2.18 -16.74
N LEU A 58 -10.39 2.62 -15.48
CA LEU A 58 -10.71 4.01 -15.12
C LEU A 58 -9.74 5.02 -15.78
N GLN A 59 -8.45 4.72 -15.83
CA GLN A 59 -7.46 5.56 -16.52
C GLN A 59 -7.66 5.54 -18.03
N VAL A 60 -8.01 4.39 -18.61
CA VAL A 60 -8.35 4.26 -20.03
C VAL A 60 -9.56 5.12 -20.36
N ALA A 61 -10.65 5.03 -19.60
CA ALA A 61 -11.86 5.82 -19.83
C ALA A 61 -11.58 7.34 -19.76
N ARG A 62 -10.68 7.78 -18.88
CA ARG A 62 -10.24 9.18 -18.81
C ARG A 62 -9.33 9.59 -19.97
N GLY A 63 -8.46 8.68 -20.42
CA GLY A 63 -7.43 8.96 -21.42
C GLY A 63 -7.85 8.76 -22.87
N ILE A 64 -8.88 7.94 -23.14
CA ILE A 64 -9.23 7.47 -24.48
C ILE A 64 -9.54 8.62 -25.46
N ARG A 65 -10.18 9.69 -24.99
CA ARG A 65 -10.46 10.89 -25.80
C ARG A 65 -9.20 11.53 -26.39
N SER A 66 -8.12 11.54 -25.60
CA SER A 66 -6.82 12.12 -25.95
C SER A 66 -5.85 11.12 -26.60
N PHE A 67 -6.23 9.85 -26.68
CA PHE A 67 -5.41 8.82 -27.31
C PHE A 67 -5.26 9.10 -28.81
N LYS A 68 -4.01 9.06 -29.30
CA LYS A 68 -3.65 9.42 -30.68
C LYS A 68 -3.45 8.22 -31.61
N GLY A 69 -3.46 7.00 -31.08
CA GLY A 69 -3.33 5.80 -31.90
C GLY A 69 -4.57 5.58 -32.75
N GLN A 70 -4.38 4.96 -33.90
CA GLN A 70 -5.44 4.74 -34.89
C GLN A 70 -5.83 3.27 -34.96
N SER A 71 -4.94 2.37 -34.54
CA SER A 71 -5.17 0.94 -34.61
C SER A 71 -5.51 0.32 -33.25
N GLN A 72 -6.19 -0.83 -33.30
CA GLN A 72 -6.36 -1.70 -32.12
C GLN A 72 -5.02 -2.13 -31.51
N GLN A 73 -3.98 -2.26 -32.34
CA GLN A 73 -2.62 -2.59 -31.91
C GLN A 73 -1.99 -1.47 -31.07
N ASP A 74 -2.15 -0.21 -31.49
CA ASP A 74 -1.68 0.95 -30.72
C ASP A 74 -2.40 1.04 -29.39
N PHE A 75 -3.73 0.86 -29.41
CA PHE A 75 -4.54 0.86 -28.20
C PHE A 75 -4.10 -0.25 -27.24
N ARG A 76 -3.87 -1.46 -27.75
CA ARG A 76 -3.37 -2.59 -26.96
C ARG A 76 -2.05 -2.24 -26.29
N ASN A 77 -1.08 -1.71 -27.04
CA ASN A 77 0.22 -1.32 -26.49
C ASN A 77 0.08 -0.27 -25.39
N TRP A 78 -0.72 0.77 -25.65
CA TRP A 78 -1.00 1.83 -24.68
C TRP A 78 -1.69 1.29 -23.40
N LEU A 79 -2.65 0.39 -23.55
CA LEU A 79 -3.34 -0.27 -22.45
C LEU A 79 -2.38 -1.08 -21.56
N TYR A 80 -1.47 -1.85 -22.16
CA TYR A 80 -0.45 -2.59 -21.40
C TYR A 80 0.54 -1.66 -20.68
N VAL A 81 0.88 -0.51 -21.27
CA VAL A 81 1.69 0.51 -20.59
C VAL A 81 0.97 1.04 -19.35
N ILE A 82 -0.33 1.36 -19.45
CA ILE A 82 -1.12 1.78 -18.29
C ILE A 82 -1.12 0.67 -17.23
N ALA A 83 -1.39 -0.57 -17.63
CA ALA A 83 -1.43 -1.72 -16.71
C ALA A 83 -0.10 -1.94 -15.98
N ALA A 84 1.01 -1.92 -16.70
CA ALA A 84 2.34 -2.05 -16.12
C ALA A 84 2.64 -0.89 -15.15
N ASN A 85 2.25 0.34 -15.50
CA ASN A 85 2.43 1.49 -14.65
C ASN A 85 1.63 1.39 -13.35
N GLN A 86 0.36 0.97 -13.41
CA GLN A 86 -0.47 0.78 -12.22
C GLN A 86 0.06 -0.35 -11.33
N ALA A 87 0.43 -1.49 -11.90
CA ALA A 87 1.01 -2.61 -11.14
C ALA A 87 2.33 -2.18 -10.47
N ASN A 88 3.21 -1.49 -11.18
CA ASN A 88 4.47 -1.00 -10.61
C ASN A 88 4.24 0.09 -9.54
N ALA A 89 3.24 0.95 -9.72
CA ALA A 89 2.86 1.94 -8.70
C ALA A 89 2.37 1.27 -7.42
N TYR A 90 1.54 0.23 -7.53
CA TYR A 90 1.12 -0.58 -6.40
C TYR A 90 2.32 -1.21 -5.68
N ILE A 91 3.21 -1.89 -6.41
CA ILE A 91 4.41 -2.53 -5.85
C ILE A 91 5.28 -1.50 -5.10
N ARG A 92 5.55 -0.33 -5.70
CA ARG A 92 6.33 0.73 -5.04
C ARG A 92 5.66 1.23 -3.76
N LYS A 93 4.34 1.47 -3.80
CA LYS A 93 3.56 1.93 -2.64
C LYS A 93 3.62 0.91 -1.50
N THR A 94 3.44 -0.38 -1.81
CA THR A 94 3.47 -1.47 -0.83
C THR A 94 4.86 -1.65 -0.23
N SER A 95 5.91 -1.63 -1.04
CA SER A 95 7.30 -1.71 -0.56
C SER A 95 7.66 -0.53 0.34
N ARG A 96 7.26 0.70 -0.02
CA ARG A 96 7.46 1.88 0.83
C ARG A 96 6.71 1.74 2.16
N ARG A 97 5.45 1.30 2.15
CA ARG A 97 4.65 1.06 3.37
C ARG A 97 5.33 0.03 4.26
N LYS A 98 5.78 -1.09 3.71
CA LYS A 98 6.48 -2.15 4.46
C LYS A 98 7.76 -1.63 5.13
N LYS A 99 8.55 -0.83 4.41
CA LYS A 99 9.77 -0.19 4.95
C LYS A 99 9.45 0.74 6.13
N LEU A 100 8.47 1.63 5.98
CA LEU A 100 8.08 2.55 7.05
C LEU A 100 7.56 1.81 8.29
N LEU A 101 6.76 0.75 8.11
CA LEU A 101 6.28 -0.07 9.22
C LEU A 101 7.44 -0.79 9.93
N ALA A 102 8.42 -1.30 9.18
CA ALA A 102 9.61 -1.93 9.76
C ALA A 102 10.52 -0.93 10.52
N GLU A 103 10.59 0.33 10.06
CA GLU A 103 11.27 1.42 10.76
C GLU A 103 10.55 1.79 12.06
N ALA A 104 9.23 1.99 12.01
CA ALA A 104 8.41 2.28 13.19
C ALA A 104 8.48 1.16 14.24
N ALA A 105 8.42 -0.10 13.80
CA ALA A 105 8.56 -1.25 14.71
C ALA A 105 9.97 -1.35 15.32
N ARG A 106 11.01 -0.81 14.68
CA ARG A 106 12.36 -0.71 15.28
C ARG A 106 12.41 0.41 16.31
N SER A 107 11.86 1.58 16.01
CA SER A 107 11.84 2.71 16.95
C SER A 107 11.00 2.43 18.20
N MET A 108 9.90 1.69 18.08
CA MET A 108 9.11 1.26 19.25
C MET A 108 9.91 0.33 20.17
N ARG A 109 10.61 -0.68 19.62
CA ARG A 109 11.46 -1.58 20.40
C ARG A 109 12.61 -0.87 21.11
N THR A 110 13.22 0.14 20.48
CA THR A 110 14.29 0.93 21.14
C THR A 110 13.75 1.76 22.31
N PHE A 111 12.50 2.18 22.26
CA PHE A 111 11.87 2.93 23.36
C PHE A 111 11.58 2.01 24.56
N GLU A 112 10.97 0.84 24.32
CA GLU A 112 10.71 -0.17 25.35
C GLU A 112 12.01 -0.63 26.06
N SER A 113 13.09 -0.82 25.31
CA SER A 113 14.41 -1.19 25.87
C SER A 113 15.05 -0.07 26.72
N SER A 114 14.59 1.17 26.62
CA SER A 114 15.10 2.30 27.43
C SER A 114 14.33 2.49 28.74
N GLU A 115 13.09 2.00 28.82
CA GLU A 115 12.29 1.98 30.05
C GLU A 115 12.70 0.82 30.99
N GLU A 116 13.42 -0.17 30.46
CA GLU A 116 14.09 -1.22 31.23
C GLU A 116 15.45 -0.73 31.79
N ALA A 117 15.47 0.48 32.37
CA ALA A 117 16.58 0.87 33.24
C ALA A 117 16.65 -0.12 34.43
N PRO A 118 17.85 -0.50 34.92
CA PRO A 118 17.94 -1.55 35.93
C PRO A 118 17.23 -1.11 37.21
N ARG A 119 16.03 -1.65 37.46
CA ARG A 119 15.33 -1.51 38.77
C ARG A 119 16.21 -1.99 39.93
N ALA A 120 17.24 -2.79 39.64
CA ALA A 120 18.29 -3.18 40.55
C ALA A 120 19.05 -1.99 41.16
N GLY A 121 19.34 -0.94 40.37
CA GLY A 121 20.07 0.23 40.85
C GLY A 121 19.26 1.09 41.81
N LEU A 122 17.95 1.23 41.58
CA LEU A 122 17.04 2.00 42.45
C LEU A 122 16.87 1.34 43.82
N ALA A 123 16.77 0.01 43.87
CA ALA A 123 16.68 -0.71 45.13
C ALA A 123 17.98 -0.57 45.95
N GLU A 124 19.14 -0.58 45.29
CA GLU A 124 20.45 -0.40 45.93
C GLU A 124 20.68 1.04 46.40
N THR A 125 20.26 2.03 45.61
CA THR A 125 20.29 3.45 46.05
C THR A 125 19.32 3.73 47.18
N LEU A 126 18.10 3.16 47.15
CA LEU A 126 17.15 3.25 48.26
C LEU A 126 17.67 2.57 49.53
N ARG A 127 18.36 1.43 49.39
CA ARG A 127 18.99 0.73 50.52
C ARG A 127 20.06 1.61 51.17
N GLY A 128 20.96 2.18 50.38
CA GLY A 128 21.98 3.11 50.87
C GLY A 128 21.39 4.37 51.51
N TYR A 129 20.27 4.89 51.00
CA TYR A 129 19.57 6.04 51.57
C TYR A 129 18.84 5.72 52.89
N LEU A 130 18.29 4.51 53.04
CA LEU A 130 17.66 4.05 54.28
C LEU A 130 18.69 3.70 55.36
N GLU A 131 19.82 3.12 54.97
CA GLU A 131 20.95 2.83 55.85
C GLU A 131 21.57 4.12 56.40
N THR A 132 21.77 5.14 55.56
CA THR A 132 22.27 6.47 56.00
C THR A 132 21.26 7.24 56.85
N LYS A 133 19.95 7.01 56.69
CA LYS A 133 18.91 7.66 57.50
C LYS A 133 18.66 6.97 58.85
N ALA A 134 19.24 5.79 59.09
CA ALA A 134 19.15 5.08 60.38
C ALA A 134 20.14 5.59 61.44
N GLU A 135 21.04 6.52 61.11
CA GLU A 135 22.07 7.06 62.01
C GLU A 135 21.84 8.51 62.47
N THR A 136 20.60 9.00 62.50
CA THR A 136 20.30 10.23 63.26
C THR A 136 20.10 9.89 64.73
N PRO A 137 20.95 10.35 65.67
CA PRO A 137 20.71 10.15 67.09
C PRO A 137 19.43 10.88 67.52
N ASP A 138 18.61 10.20 68.33
CA ASP A 138 17.50 10.78 69.07
C ASP A 138 17.93 12.08 69.76
N HIS A 139 17.52 13.22 69.21
CA HIS A 139 17.54 14.51 69.91
C HIS A 139 16.10 14.96 70.17
N CYS A 140 15.37 14.12 70.89
CA CYS A 140 14.19 14.53 71.65
C CYS A 140 14.51 14.47 73.14
N ASN A 141 15.00 15.59 73.68
CA ASN A 141 14.73 15.99 75.05
C ASN A 141 14.61 17.53 75.05
N ALA A 142 13.41 18.00 74.74
CA ALA A 142 12.98 19.34 75.10
C ALA A 142 12.37 19.27 76.50
N GLU A 143 12.96 20.02 77.43
CA GLU A 143 12.50 20.26 78.79
C GLU A 143 11.05 20.73 78.82
N VAL A 144 10.22 20.05 79.61
CA VAL A 144 9.03 20.63 80.23
C VAL A 144 8.98 20.15 81.67
N LEU A 145 9.54 20.95 82.58
CA LEU A 145 9.03 21.23 83.92
C LEU A 145 9.62 22.56 84.41
#